data_AF-A0A450VCL4-F1
#
_entry.id   AF-A0A450VCL4-F1
#
_cell.length_a   1.000
_cell.length_b   1.000
_cell.length_c   1.000
_cell.angle_alpha   90.00
_cell.angle_beta   90.00
_cell.angle_gamma   90.00
#
_symmetry.space_group_name_H-M   'P 1'
#
loop_
_entity.id
_entity.type
_entity.pdbx_description
1 polymer ?
#
loop_
_entity_poly.entity_id
_entity_poly.type
_entity_poly.pdbx_seq_one_letter_code
_entity_poly.pdbx_strand_id
1 'polypeptide(L)'
;MQVEYATDVIFRRQSTFQPLFENIVRTAVHAIKAEHVATFLGRKLTAAYKDEVGNDFSTRIQGTRIRHHMGASSIKLYDKAGLIARVECTVNDVSFFKHHRYVEQRNGERVFKLAPLRKNIYSLPDLRKLMQEANMRYFAFMACIDNPDAEQKAIHKVSAPAKENGRSFRGFNLFLDNGYKL
;
A
#
# COMPACT_ATOMS: atom_id res chain seq x y z
N MET A 1 7.65 13.64 18.29
CA MET A 1 6.53 14.45 17.77
C MET A 1 5.96 13.63 16.65
N GLN A 2 4.73 13.18 16.79
CA GLN A 2 4.08 12.39 15.76
C GLN A 2 3.53 13.33 14.68
N VAL A 3 3.83 13.03 13.41
CA VAL A 3 3.27 13.71 12.24
C VAL A 3 2.65 12.67 11.34
N GLU A 4 1.52 13.00 10.74
CA GLU A 4 0.78 12.13 9.83
C GLU A 4 0.47 12.87 8.53
N TYR A 5 0.53 12.15 7.41
CA TYR A 5 0.13 12.65 6.10
C TYR A 5 -0.71 11.59 5.40
N ALA A 6 -1.99 11.90 5.21
CA ALA A 6 -2.96 11.02 4.58
C ALA A 6 -3.18 11.41 3.11
N THR A 7 -3.43 10.42 2.27
CA THR A 7 -3.83 10.58 0.88
C THR A 7 -4.96 9.61 0.59
N ASP A 8 -6.06 10.16 0.09
CA ASP A 8 -7.33 9.44 -0.03
C ASP A 8 -7.66 9.16 -1.49
N VAL A 9 -8.07 7.92 -1.77
CA VAL A 9 -8.77 7.57 -3.01
C VAL A 9 -10.21 7.25 -2.65
N ILE A 10 -11.14 8.05 -3.17
CA ILE A 10 -12.57 7.97 -2.84
C ILE A 10 -13.31 7.25 -3.96
N PHE A 11 -14.06 6.22 -3.59
CA PHE A 11 -14.89 5.46 -4.51
C PHE A 11 -16.34 5.96 -4.46
N ARG A 12 -17.03 5.91 -5.60
CA ARG A 12 -18.44 6.34 -5.69
C ARG A 12 -19.41 5.32 -5.09
N ARG A 13 -19.03 4.04 -5.05
CA ARG A 13 -19.91 2.91 -4.69
C ARG A 13 -19.18 1.92 -3.79
N GLN A 14 -19.78 1.60 -2.65
CA GLN A 14 -19.25 0.61 -1.70
C GLN A 14 -19.12 -0.76 -2.35
N SER A 15 -20.11 -1.15 -3.17
CA SER A 15 -20.14 -2.43 -3.89
C SER A 15 -18.98 -2.62 -4.86
N THR A 16 -18.35 -1.54 -5.32
CA THR A 16 -17.14 -1.60 -6.16
C THR A 16 -15.88 -1.60 -5.30
N PHE A 17 -15.88 -0.81 -4.23
CA PHE A 17 -14.71 -0.62 -3.39
C PHE A 17 -14.42 -1.82 -2.50
N GLN A 18 -15.42 -2.38 -1.82
CA GLN A 18 -15.22 -3.41 -0.80
C GLN A 18 -14.52 -4.67 -1.33
N PRO A 19 -14.98 -5.30 -2.44
CA PRO A 19 -14.32 -6.49 -2.96
C PRO A 19 -12.89 -6.20 -3.46
N LEU A 20 -12.72 -5.09 -4.17
CA LEU A 20 -11.42 -4.64 -4.67
C LEU A 20 -10.43 -4.42 -3.52
N PHE A 21 -10.86 -3.70 -2.50
CA PHE A 21 -10.04 -3.37 -1.34
C PHE A 21 -9.63 -4.61 -0.57
N GLU A 22 -10.57 -5.53 -0.33
CA GLU A 22 -10.29 -6.79 0.35
C GLU A 22 -9.23 -7.61 -0.40
N ASN A 23 -9.37 -7.75 -1.71
CA ASN A 23 -8.41 -8.46 -2.56
C ASN A 23 -7.02 -7.80 -2.53
N ILE A 24 -6.96 -6.47 -2.71
CA ILE A 24 -5.71 -5.71 -2.67
C ILE A 24 -5.01 -5.92 -1.33
N VAL A 25 -5.70 -5.77 -0.21
CA VAL A 25 -5.06 -5.85 1.10
C VAL A 25 -4.59 -7.28 1.39
N ARG A 26 -5.38 -8.31 1.08
CA ARG A 26 -4.97 -9.71 1.26
C ARG A 26 -3.71 -10.05 0.46
N THR A 27 -3.66 -9.63 -0.80
CA THR A 27 -2.47 -9.84 -1.64
C THR A 27 -1.27 -9.03 -1.12
N ALA A 28 -1.50 -7.78 -0.70
CA ALA A 28 -0.46 -6.89 -0.19
C ALA A 28 0.25 -7.46 1.06
N VAL A 29 -0.48 -8.12 1.97
CA VAL A 29 0.12 -8.78 3.16
C VAL A 29 1.19 -9.80 2.78
N HIS A 30 0.98 -10.55 1.69
CA HIS A 30 1.91 -11.57 1.25
C HIS A 30 2.99 -11.03 0.31
N ALA A 31 2.64 -10.08 -0.57
CA ALA A 31 3.53 -9.55 -1.59
C ALA A 31 4.55 -8.54 -1.03
N ILE A 32 4.14 -7.69 -0.08
CA ILE A 32 5.01 -6.64 0.46
C ILE A 32 6.07 -7.26 1.37
N LYS A 33 7.33 -6.99 1.04
CA LYS A 33 8.51 -7.43 1.81
C LYS A 33 9.21 -6.22 2.45
N ALA A 34 10.14 -6.47 3.36
CA ALA A 34 10.88 -5.42 4.06
C ALA A 34 11.56 -4.40 3.12
N GLU A 35 12.08 -4.86 1.98
CA GLU A 35 12.68 -4.00 0.95
C GLU A 35 11.68 -3.01 0.32
N HIS A 36 10.44 -3.46 0.13
CA HIS A 36 9.35 -2.63 -0.37
C HIS A 36 8.99 -1.57 0.67
N VAL A 37 8.89 -1.94 1.96
CA VAL A 37 8.62 -0.99 3.05
C VAL A 37 9.69 0.10 3.11
N ALA A 38 10.97 -0.28 3.00
CA ALA A 38 12.05 0.69 2.93
C ALA A 38 11.90 1.62 1.71
N THR A 39 11.61 1.05 0.54
CA THR A 39 11.41 1.79 -0.71
C THR A 39 10.23 2.78 -0.59
N PHE A 40 9.09 2.36 -0.03
CA PHE A 40 7.96 3.24 0.23
C PHE A 40 8.37 4.42 1.11
N LEU A 41 9.14 4.18 2.16
CA LEU A 41 9.63 5.23 3.05
C LEU A 41 10.86 5.99 2.54
N GLY A 42 11.24 5.80 1.26
CA GLY A 42 12.32 6.54 0.62
C GLY A 42 13.72 6.15 1.13
N ARG A 43 13.89 4.91 1.58
CA ARG A 43 15.16 4.35 2.08
C ARG A 43 15.55 3.12 1.28
N LYS A 44 16.84 2.82 1.30
CA LYS A 44 17.39 1.53 0.84
C LYS A 44 17.60 0.64 2.05
N LEU A 45 17.05 -0.58 2.03
CA LEU A 45 17.33 -1.57 3.05
C LEU A 45 18.77 -2.10 2.85
N THR A 46 19.54 -2.17 3.93
CA THR A 46 20.93 -2.64 3.92
C THR A 46 21.15 -3.67 5.01
N ALA A 47 22.11 -4.59 4.86
CA ALA A 47 22.44 -5.59 5.88
C ALA A 47 22.83 -4.99 7.24
N ALA A 48 23.27 -3.74 7.27
CA ALA A 48 23.61 -3.02 8.51
C ALA A 48 22.37 -2.46 9.26
N TYR A 49 21.16 -2.61 8.72
CA TYR A 49 19.94 -2.12 9.36
C TYR A 49 19.59 -3.02 10.56
N LYS A 50 19.53 -2.44 11.76
CA LYS A 50 19.36 -3.17 13.03
C LYS A 50 17.98 -3.01 13.66
N ASP A 51 17.20 -2.03 13.21
CA ASP A 51 15.86 -1.81 13.73
C ASP A 51 14.87 -2.80 13.11
N GLU A 52 13.69 -2.89 13.69
CA GLU A 52 12.62 -3.74 13.20
C GLU A 52 11.98 -3.17 11.92
N VAL A 53 11.72 -4.07 10.96
CA VAL A 53 10.82 -3.85 9.83
C VAL A 53 9.76 -4.94 9.88
N GLY A 54 8.49 -4.54 9.93
CA GLY A 54 7.40 -5.47 10.10
C GLY A 54 6.11 -4.98 9.46
N ASN A 55 5.13 -5.87 9.43
CA ASN A 55 3.78 -5.57 8.99
C ASN A 55 2.74 -6.16 9.94
N ASP A 56 1.62 -5.47 10.06
CA ASP A 56 0.45 -5.88 10.83
C ASP A 56 -0.77 -5.82 9.92
N PHE A 57 -1.55 -6.89 9.92
CA PHE A 57 -2.83 -6.97 9.24
C PHE A 57 -3.91 -7.20 10.29
N SER A 58 -4.93 -6.34 10.29
CA SER A 58 -6.04 -6.47 11.23
C SER A 58 -7.37 -6.21 10.54
N THR A 59 -8.31 -7.12 10.76
CA THR A 59 -9.72 -6.97 10.37
C THR A 59 -10.51 -6.60 11.61
N ARG A 60 -11.13 -5.42 11.62
CA ARG A 60 -11.99 -4.95 12.72
C ARG A 60 -13.36 -4.60 12.17
N ILE A 61 -14.33 -4.35 13.06
CA ILE A 61 -15.68 -3.87 12.70
C ILE A 61 -15.61 -2.60 11.82
N GLN A 62 -14.58 -1.79 12.02
CA GLN A 62 -14.36 -0.52 11.32
C GLN A 62 -13.72 -0.68 9.94
N GLY A 63 -13.35 -1.90 9.54
CA GLY A 63 -12.69 -2.20 8.28
C GLY A 63 -11.36 -2.94 8.45
N THR A 64 -10.80 -3.33 7.32
CA THR A 64 -9.51 -4.00 7.23
C THR A 64 -8.38 -2.97 7.11
N ARG A 65 -7.29 -3.18 7.84
CA ARG A 65 -6.09 -2.36 7.79
C ARG A 65 -4.86 -3.24 7.58
N ILE A 66 -3.98 -2.78 6.70
CA ILE A 66 -2.59 -3.21 6.66
C ILE A 66 -1.68 -2.05 7.07
N ARG A 67 -0.73 -2.31 7.97
CA ARG A 67 0.27 -1.35 8.42
C ARG A 67 1.64 -1.95 8.22
N HIS A 68 2.56 -1.16 7.71
CA HIS A 68 3.98 -1.49 7.61
C HIS A 68 4.77 -0.48 8.44
N HIS A 69 5.74 -0.94 9.21
CA HIS A 69 6.59 -0.07 10.01
C HIS A 69 8.06 -0.36 9.77
N MET A 70 8.87 0.69 9.92
CA MET A 70 10.32 0.66 9.83
C MET A 70 10.86 1.72 10.79
N GLY A 71 11.41 1.26 11.92
CA GLY A 71 11.90 2.16 12.98
C GLY A 71 10.81 3.14 13.45
N ALA A 72 11.10 4.44 13.40
CA ALA A 72 10.19 5.49 13.87
C ALA A 72 9.07 5.89 12.88
N SER A 73 8.95 5.20 11.74
CA SER A 73 7.99 5.54 10.69
C SER A 73 7.12 4.35 10.30
N SER A 74 5.89 4.62 9.88
CA SER A 74 5.00 3.61 9.34
C SER A 74 4.16 4.15 8.19
N ILE A 75 3.69 3.25 7.34
CA ILE A 75 2.70 3.52 6.31
C ILE A 75 1.57 2.52 6.46
N LYS A 76 0.32 2.99 6.40
CA LYS A 76 -0.86 2.13 6.55
C LYS A 76 -1.85 2.41 5.45
N LEU A 77 -2.49 1.35 4.97
CA LEU A 77 -3.65 1.39 4.11
C LEU A 77 -4.85 0.87 4.91
N TYR A 78 -5.94 1.62 4.92
CA TYR A 78 -7.18 1.21 5.56
C TYR A 78 -8.40 1.73 4.82
N ASP A 79 -9.49 0.99 4.96
CA ASP A 79 -10.82 1.46 4.61
C ASP A 79 -11.27 2.50 5.63
N LYS A 80 -11.64 3.68 5.13
CA LYS A 80 -12.36 4.69 5.91
C LYS A 80 -13.79 4.82 5.39
N ALA A 81 -14.75 4.57 6.28
CA ALA A 81 -16.19 4.74 6.05
C ALA A 81 -16.78 3.88 4.92
N GLY A 82 -16.12 2.79 4.55
CA GLY A 82 -16.63 1.84 3.56
C GLY A 82 -16.42 2.28 2.11
N LEU A 83 -15.75 3.39 1.86
CA LEU A 83 -15.66 4.06 0.54
C LEU A 83 -14.32 4.69 0.22
N ILE A 84 -13.41 4.78 1.19
CA ILE A 84 -12.18 5.54 1.06
C ILE A 84 -11.00 4.62 1.32
N ALA A 85 -10.18 4.38 0.29
CA ALA A 85 -8.86 3.81 0.47
C ALA A 85 -7.92 4.93 0.94
N ARG A 86 -7.60 4.95 2.24
CA ARG A 86 -6.66 5.93 2.80
C ARG A 86 -5.31 5.28 2.98
N VAL A 87 -4.30 5.84 2.30
CA VAL A 87 -2.90 5.61 2.63
C VAL A 87 -2.44 6.73 3.55
N GLU A 88 -1.85 6.37 4.67
CA GLU A 88 -1.36 7.32 5.65
C GLU A 88 0.06 6.96 6.07
N CYS A 89 0.98 7.89 5.90
CA CYS A 89 2.31 7.82 6.46
C CYS A 89 2.30 8.50 7.83
N THR A 90 2.84 7.82 8.85
CA THR A 90 2.99 8.31 10.22
C THR A 90 4.46 8.28 10.61
N VAL A 91 4.96 9.35 11.24
CA VAL A 91 6.37 9.52 11.62
C VAL A 91 6.44 10.02 13.05
N ASN A 92 7.05 9.24 13.94
CA ASN A 92 7.22 9.59 15.35
C ASN A 92 8.48 10.43 15.60
N ASP A 93 9.49 10.25 14.74
CA ASP A 93 10.70 11.06 14.69
C ASP A 93 11.00 11.51 13.26
N VAL A 94 10.83 12.82 13.02
CA VAL A 94 11.05 13.44 11.70
C VAL A 94 12.50 13.31 11.22
N SER A 95 13.46 13.09 12.12
CA SER A 95 14.87 12.86 11.76
C SER A 95 15.10 11.60 10.92
N PHE A 96 14.10 10.70 10.91
CA PHE A 96 14.05 9.54 10.02
C PHE A 96 14.21 9.92 8.56
N PHE A 97 13.59 11.03 8.16
CA PHE A 97 13.63 11.56 6.80
C PHE A 97 14.80 12.53 6.63
N LYS A 98 15.40 12.52 5.43
CA LYS A 98 16.51 13.40 5.06
C LYS A 98 16.12 14.27 3.88
N HIS A 99 16.64 15.49 3.86
CA HIS A 99 16.58 16.37 2.69
C HIS A 99 17.91 17.11 2.52
N HIS A 100 18.14 17.64 1.33
CA HIS A 100 19.31 18.45 1.06
C HIS A 100 19.11 19.86 1.62
N ARG A 101 20.03 20.31 2.47
CA ARG A 101 20.02 21.65 3.05
C ARG A 101 21.42 22.11 3.44
N TYR A 102 21.54 23.40 3.73
CA TYR A 102 22.72 23.94 4.39
C TYR A 102 22.76 23.50 5.86
N VAL A 103 23.92 23.02 6.29
CA VAL A 103 24.21 22.64 7.67
C VAL A 103 25.45 23.40 8.12
N GLU A 104 25.31 24.14 9.22
CA GLU A 104 26.45 24.76 9.90
C GLU A 104 27.28 23.70 10.62
N GLN A 105 28.58 23.73 10.35
CA GLN A 105 29.59 22.86 10.92
C GLN A 105 30.22 23.53 12.14
N ARG A 106 30.92 22.75 12.98
CA ARG A 106 31.55 23.27 14.22
C ARG A 106 32.61 24.35 13.97
N ASN A 107 33.23 24.34 12.79
CA ASN A 107 34.21 25.33 12.34
C ASN A 107 33.56 26.62 11.75
N GLY A 108 32.23 26.75 11.79
CA GLY A 108 31.49 27.90 11.24
C GLY A 108 31.15 27.80 9.75
N GLU A 109 31.63 26.77 9.06
CA GLU A 109 31.35 26.57 7.63
C GLU A 109 29.90 26.11 7.38
N ARG A 110 29.30 26.55 6.26
CA ARG A 110 27.99 26.09 5.80
C ARG A 110 28.15 25.14 4.62
N VAL A 111 27.76 23.89 4.82
CA VAL A 111 27.86 22.85 3.78
C VAL A 111 26.46 22.43 3.34
N PHE A 112 26.23 22.40 2.02
CA PHE A 112 25.02 21.84 1.44
C PHE A 112 25.13 20.32 1.35
N LYS A 113 24.34 19.59 2.14
CA LYS A 113 24.39 18.12 2.18
C LYS A 113 23.04 17.50 2.52
N LEU A 114 22.89 16.22 2.21
CA LEU A 114 21.77 15.41 2.67
C LEU A 114 21.84 15.25 4.19
N ALA A 115 20.87 15.81 4.92
CA ALA A 115 20.85 15.81 6.37
C ALA A 115 19.46 15.43 6.92
N PRO A 116 19.38 14.85 8.14
CA PRO A 116 18.12 14.61 8.82
C PRO A 116 17.29 15.90 8.96
N LEU A 117 15.98 15.79 8.80
CA LEU A 117 15.06 16.88 9.12
C LEU A 117 15.17 17.26 10.59
N ARG A 118 14.92 18.55 10.88
CA ARG A 118 14.85 19.03 12.26
C ARG A 118 13.38 19.13 12.67
N LYS A 119 13.10 18.97 13.95
CA LYS A 119 11.77 19.23 14.51
C LYS A 119 11.53 20.74 14.60
N ASN A 120 11.19 21.38 13.49
CA ASN A 120 10.82 22.79 13.42
C ASN A 120 9.84 23.06 12.27
N ILE A 121 9.17 24.22 12.31
CA ILE A 121 8.16 24.60 11.32
C ILE A 121 8.73 24.71 9.89
N TYR A 122 10.02 25.03 9.75
CA TYR A 122 10.70 25.14 8.46
C TYR A 122 10.85 23.78 7.76
N SER A 123 10.81 22.68 8.51
CA SER A 123 10.90 21.33 7.93
C SER A 123 9.55 20.82 7.41
N LEU A 124 8.43 21.53 7.64
CA LEU A 124 7.09 21.09 7.24
C LEU A 124 6.91 20.93 5.72
N PRO A 125 7.39 21.85 4.86
CA PRO A 125 7.24 21.68 3.41
C PRO A 125 7.96 20.44 2.87
N ASP A 126 9.19 20.21 3.34
CA ASP A 126 9.99 19.03 2.97
C ASP A 126 9.38 17.75 3.52
N LEU A 127 8.95 17.76 4.78
CA LEU A 127 8.28 16.62 5.41
C LEU A 127 7.00 16.25 4.66
N ARG A 128 6.17 17.25 4.32
CA ARG A 128 4.96 17.05 3.51
C ARG A 128 5.29 16.36 2.19
N LYS A 129 6.29 16.86 1.47
CA LYS A 129 6.72 16.27 0.19
C LYS A 129 7.18 14.83 0.38
N LEU A 130 8.07 14.57 1.33
CA LEU A 130 8.62 13.23 1.56
C LEU A 130 7.55 12.20 1.96
N MET A 131 6.60 12.59 2.81
CA MET A 131 5.50 11.73 3.22
C MET A 131 4.46 11.53 2.11
N GLN A 132 4.19 12.56 1.30
CA GLN A 132 3.35 12.43 0.11
C GLN A 132 3.98 11.45 -0.89
N GLU A 133 5.27 11.58 -1.17
CA GLU A 133 6.00 10.67 -2.05
C GLU A 133 6.00 9.24 -1.51
N ALA A 134 6.03 9.06 -0.18
CA ALA A 134 5.89 7.74 0.42
C ALA A 134 4.50 7.12 0.16
N ASN A 135 3.44 7.92 0.35
CA ASN A 135 2.08 7.49 0.02
C ASN A 135 1.94 7.15 -1.48
N MET A 136 2.52 7.97 -2.36
CA MET A 136 2.46 7.74 -3.81
C MET A 136 3.20 6.47 -4.24
N ARG A 137 4.39 6.20 -3.70
CA ARG A 137 5.09 4.92 -3.95
C ARG A 137 4.28 3.71 -3.48
N TYR A 138 3.61 3.84 -2.34
CA TYR A 138 2.73 2.79 -1.83
C TYR A 138 1.53 2.57 -2.76
N PHE A 139 0.85 3.63 -3.19
CA PHE A 139 -0.24 3.54 -4.17
C PHE A 139 0.22 2.96 -5.50
N ALA A 140 1.40 3.35 -5.99
CA ALA A 140 1.96 2.80 -7.22
C ALA A 140 2.14 1.28 -7.12
N PHE A 141 2.63 0.77 -5.98
CA PHE A 141 2.71 -0.67 -5.76
C PHE A 141 1.31 -1.31 -5.70
N MET A 142 0.35 -0.70 -4.99
CA MET A 142 -1.02 -1.22 -4.92
C MET A 142 -1.68 -1.29 -6.29
N ALA A 143 -1.41 -0.32 -7.16
CA ALA A 143 -1.94 -0.29 -8.53
C ALA A 143 -1.38 -1.40 -9.42
N CYS A 144 -0.23 -2.00 -9.05
CA CYS A 144 0.34 -3.15 -9.73
C CYS A 144 -0.22 -4.50 -9.23
N ILE A 145 -1.03 -4.50 -8.16
CA ILE A 145 -1.69 -5.72 -7.70
C ILE A 145 -2.87 -5.99 -8.62
N ASP A 146 -2.85 -7.15 -9.30
CA ASP A 146 -3.93 -7.56 -10.17
C ASP A 146 -5.25 -7.67 -9.42
N ASN A 147 -6.33 -7.25 -10.08
CA ASN A 147 -7.68 -7.46 -9.60
C ASN A 147 -8.24 -8.76 -10.21
N PRO A 148 -8.29 -9.88 -9.46
CA PRO A 148 -8.76 -11.14 -9.99
C PRO A 148 -10.28 -11.14 -10.26
N ASP A 149 -11.04 -10.11 -9.86
CA ASP A 149 -12.50 -10.08 -10.00
C ASP A 149 -12.95 -10.35 -11.45
N ALA A 150 -12.25 -9.79 -12.44
CA ALA A 150 -12.61 -9.97 -13.84
C ALA A 150 -12.41 -11.42 -14.29
N GLU A 151 -11.28 -12.02 -13.90
CA GLU A 151 -10.93 -13.40 -14.19
C GLU A 151 -11.86 -14.37 -13.46
N GLN A 152 -12.14 -14.12 -12.17
CA GLN A 152 -13.09 -14.90 -11.39
C GLN A 152 -14.50 -14.84 -11.99
N LYS A 153 -14.95 -13.68 -12.46
CA LYS A 153 -16.23 -13.56 -13.18
C LYS A 153 -16.23 -14.32 -14.51
N ALA A 154 -15.12 -14.29 -15.24
CA ALA A 154 -14.98 -15.04 -16.49
C ALA A 154 -15.02 -16.55 -16.23
N ILE A 155 -14.25 -17.03 -15.23
CA ILE A 155 -14.25 -18.42 -14.78
C ILE A 155 -15.66 -18.83 -14.35
N HIS A 156 -16.33 -18.03 -13.52
CA HIS A 156 -17.69 -18.30 -13.07
C HIS A 156 -18.68 -18.39 -14.24
N LYS A 157 -18.57 -17.50 -15.23
CA LYS A 157 -19.41 -17.51 -16.43
C LYS A 157 -19.23 -18.81 -17.24
N VAL A 158 -17.99 -19.28 -17.37
CA VAL A 158 -17.66 -20.51 -18.11
C VAL A 158 -18.10 -21.76 -17.33
N SER A 159 -18.02 -21.74 -16.00
CA SER A 159 -18.46 -22.84 -15.14
C SER A 159 -19.97 -22.88 -14.88
N ALA A 160 -20.70 -21.81 -15.18
CA ALA A 160 -22.14 -21.76 -14.99
C ALA A 160 -22.89 -22.51 -16.10
N PRO A 161 -24.00 -23.19 -15.78
CA PRO A 161 -24.88 -23.77 -16.81
C PRO A 161 -25.50 -22.67 -17.68
N ALA A 162 -25.62 -22.93 -18.97
CA ALA A 162 -26.17 -22.00 -19.95
C ALA A 162 -27.39 -22.63 -20.66
N LYS A 163 -28.34 -21.80 -21.10
CA LYS A 163 -29.48 -22.26 -21.89
C LYS A 163 -29.48 -21.56 -23.24
N GLU A 164 -29.42 -22.32 -24.31
CA GLU A 164 -29.44 -21.81 -25.68
C GLU A 164 -30.53 -22.54 -26.47
N ASN A 165 -31.40 -21.79 -27.15
CA ASN A 165 -32.52 -22.33 -27.94
C ASN A 165 -33.37 -23.38 -27.18
N GLY A 166 -33.64 -23.13 -25.89
CA GLY A 166 -34.43 -24.03 -25.06
C GLY A 166 -33.66 -25.23 -24.47
N ARG A 167 -32.44 -25.51 -24.94
CA ARG A 167 -31.60 -26.62 -24.48
C ARG A 167 -30.63 -26.15 -23.39
N SER A 168 -30.53 -26.92 -22.31
CA SER A 168 -29.60 -26.65 -21.19
C SER A 168 -28.26 -27.32 -21.45
N PHE A 169 -27.19 -26.57 -21.25
CA PHE A 169 -25.80 -27.01 -21.32
C PHE A 169 -25.18 -26.94 -19.93
N ARG A 170 -24.51 -28.02 -19.53
CA ARG A 170 -23.76 -28.05 -18.27
C ARG A 170 -22.56 -27.11 -18.41
N GLY A 171 -22.33 -26.29 -17.39
CA GLY A 171 -21.16 -25.43 -17.32
C GLY A 171 -19.86 -26.23 -17.23
N PHE A 172 -18.75 -25.63 -17.64
CA PHE A 172 -17.46 -26.27 -17.64
C PHE A 172 -16.99 -26.61 -16.23
N ASN A 173 -16.53 -27.84 -16.02
CA ASN A 173 -15.99 -28.27 -14.73
C ASN A 173 -14.46 -28.15 -14.73
N LEU A 174 -13.96 -27.15 -13.99
CA LEU A 174 -12.53 -26.83 -13.89
C LEU A 174 -11.69 -27.93 -13.23
N PHE A 175 -12.32 -28.90 -12.57
CA PHE A 175 -11.65 -29.96 -11.81
C PHE A 175 -11.65 -31.32 -12.53
N LEU A 176 -12.16 -31.40 -13.76
CA LEU A 176 -12.17 -32.64 -14.56
C LEU A 176 -11.23 -32.50 -15.76
N ASP A 177 -10.22 -33.37 -15.83
CA ASP A 177 -9.22 -33.40 -16.93
C ASP A 177 -9.82 -33.60 -18.33
N ASN A 178 -10.98 -34.27 -18.42
CA ASN A 178 -11.58 -34.69 -19.70
C ASN A 178 -12.74 -33.80 -20.17
N GLY A 179 -12.79 -32.53 -19.72
CA GLY A 179 -13.93 -31.64 -19.98
C GLY A 179 -14.10 -31.16 -21.42
N TYR A 180 -13.12 -31.37 -22.31
CA TYR A 180 -13.17 -30.98 -23.72
C TYR A 180 -12.55 -32.06 -24.63
N LYS A 181 -13.26 -32.43 -25.71
CA LYS A 181 -12.65 -32.82 -26.99
C LYS A 181 -12.84 -31.64 -27.93
N LEU A 182 -11.73 -31.10 -28.45
CA LEU A 182 -11.70 -30.07 -29.51
C LEU A 182 -12.40 -30.57 -30.77
#